data_AF-A0A1H2QB29-F1
#
_entry.id   AF-A0A1H2QB29-F1
#
_cell.length_a   1.000
_cell.length_b   1.000
_cell.length_c   1.000
_cell.angle_alpha   90.00
_cell.angle_beta   90.00
_cell.angle_gamma   90.00
#
_symmetry.space_group_name_H-M   'P 1'
#
loop_
_entity.id
_entity.type
_entity.pdbx_description
1 polymer ?
#
loop_
_entity_poly.entity_id
_entity_poly.type
_entity_poly.pdbx_seq_one_letter_code
_entity_poly.pdbx_strand_id
1 'polypeptide(L)' 'MFSKKGDKRFDEKLLQNYQHGLLYILVDRQTGVNYLHVWNPQGSGLTPLLDADGKVVVDPVEGTDQ' A
#
# COMPACT_ATOMS: atom_id res chain seq x y z
N MET A 1 -19.72 5.48 -22.39
CA MET A 1 -18.98 4.25 -22.02
C MET A 1 -18.51 4.40 -20.59
N PHE A 2 -19.11 3.70 -19.65
CA PHE A 2 -18.57 3.59 -18.29
C PHE A 2 -17.55 2.45 -18.32
N SER A 3 -16.26 2.75 -18.17
CA SER A 3 -15.27 1.70 -18.00
C SER A 3 -15.66 0.89 -16.77
N LYS A 4 -15.75 -0.44 -16.93
CA LYS A 4 -15.81 -1.36 -15.80
C LYS A 4 -14.68 -0.94 -14.84
N LYS A 5 -15.02 -0.60 -13.59
CA LYS A 5 -14.03 -0.36 -12.52
C LYS A 5 -13.16 -1.62 -12.48
N GLY A 6 -11.99 -1.56 -13.11
CA GLY A 6 -11.03 -2.66 -13.11
C GLY A 6 -10.70 -2.98 -11.66
N ASP A 7 -10.54 -4.26 -11.37
CA ASP A 7 -10.21 -4.72 -10.02
C ASP A 7 -8.89 -4.06 -9.61
N LYS A 8 -8.96 -3.08 -8.69
CA LYS A 8 -7.78 -2.30 -8.29
C LYS A 8 -6.84 -3.26 -7.56
N ARG A 9 -5.57 -3.32 -7.98
CA ARG A 9 -4.57 -4.16 -7.31
C ARG A 9 -4.20 -3.63 -5.91
N PHE A 10 -4.18 -2.32 -5.73
CA PHE A 10 -3.76 -1.69 -4.48
C PHE A 10 -4.90 -0.94 -3.82
N ASP A 11 -5.02 -1.11 -2.51
CA ASP A 11 -5.89 -0.32 -1.64
C ASP A 11 -5.08 0.67 -0.80
N GLU A 12 -5.64 1.86 -0.58
CA GLU A 12 -5.08 2.87 0.30
C GLU A 12 -5.61 2.65 1.72
N LYS A 13 -4.77 2.14 2.62
CA LYS A 13 -5.14 1.87 4.02
C LYS A 13 -4.98 3.10 4.90
N LEU A 14 -4.00 3.93 4.59
CA LEU A 14 -3.77 5.21 5.27
C LEU A 14 -3.22 6.22 4.27
N LEU A 15 -3.68 7.47 4.40
CA LEU A 15 -3.07 8.63 3.77
C LEU A 15 -2.78 9.67 4.86
N GLN A 16 -1.53 10.12 4.92
CA GLN A 16 -1.09 11.16 5.81
C GLN A 16 -0.41 12.27 5.02
N ASN A 17 -0.81 13.51 5.30
CA ASN A 17 -0.12 14.70 4.84
C ASN A 17 0.99 15.05 5.82
N TYR A 18 2.14 15.47 5.32
CA TYR A 18 3.20 16.08 6.12
C TYR A 18 3.75 17.31 5.40
N GLN A 19 4.56 18.10 6.09
CA GLN A 19 5.00 19.43 5.62
C GLN A 19 5.61 19.43 4.22
N HIS A 20 6.17 18.31 3.77
CA HIS A 20 6.87 18.20 2.50
C HIS A 20 6.30 17.13 1.55
N GLY A 21 5.09 16.62 1.78
CA GLY A 21 4.52 15.62 0.87
C GLY A 21 3.40 14.77 1.45
N LEU A 22 3.25 13.58 0.87
CA LEU A 22 2.25 12.59 1.21
C LEU A 22 2.91 11.27 1.59
N LEU A 23 2.34 10.62 2.59
CA LEU A 23 2.68 9.28 3.05
C LEU A 23 1.44 8.41 2.88
N TYR A 24 1.57 7.29 2.18
CA TYR A 24 0.53 6.30 2.03
C TYR A 24 0.97 4.97 2.63
N ILE A 25 0.02 4.25 3.23
CA ILE A 25 0.12 2.80 3.38
C ILE A 25 -0.75 2.17 2.30
N LEU A 26 -0.11 1.47 1.37
CA LEU A 26 -0.77 0.75 0.28
C LEU A 26 -0.77 -0.75 0.59
N VAL A 27 -1.87 -1.44 0.33
CA VAL A 27 -1.96 -2.90 0.45
C VAL A 27 -2.07 -3.52 -0.93
N ASP A 28 -1.16 -4.42 -1.29
CA ASP A 28 -1.27 -5.23 -2.52
C ASP A 28 -2.29 -6.35 -2.28
N ARG A 29 -3.49 -6.23 -2.86
CA ARG A 29 -4.59 -7.17 -2.67
C ARG A 29 -4.30 -8.58 -3.20
N GLN A 30 -3.24 -8.77 -3.99
CA GLN A 30 -2.84 -10.10 -4.46
C GLN A 30 -1.93 -10.83 -3.46
N THR A 31 -1.14 -10.09 -2.69
CA THR A 31 -0.08 -10.67 -1.83
C THR A 31 -0.27 -10.37 -0.36
N GLY A 32 -1.14 -9.41 -0.02
CA GLY A 32 -1.33 -8.89 1.33
C GLY A 32 -0.25 -7.91 1.78
N VAL A 33 0.85 -7.77 1.02
CA VAL A 33 1.99 -6.96 1.43
C VAL A 33 1.59 -5.49 1.58
N ASN A 34 1.94 -4.91 2.73
CA ASN A 34 1.77 -3.50 3.01
C ASN A 34 3.04 -2.74 2.58
N TYR A 35 2.86 -1.62 1.90
CA TYR A 35 3.93 -0.75 1.42
C TYR A 35 3.82 0.65 2.01
N LEU A 36 4.95 1.20 2.43
CA LEU A 36 5.10 2.62 2.70
C LEU A 36 5.45 3.33 1.38
N HIS A 37 4.53 4.16 0.90
CA HIS A 37 4.77 5.03 -0.25
C HIS A 37 4.96 6.47 0.23
N VAL A 38 6.12 7.03 -0.07
CA VAL A 38 6.45 8.44 0.18
C VAL A 38 6.42 9.16 -1.15
N TRP A 39 5.68 10.26 -1.22
CA TRP A 39 5.64 11.13 -2.38
C TRP A 39 5.90 12.58 -1.97
N ASN A 40 6.74 13.28 -2.73
CA ASN A 40 6.95 14.72 -2.63
C ASN A 40 7.21 15.31 -4.03
N PRO A 41 7.25 16.66 -4.17
CA PRO A 41 7.53 17.28 -5.47
C PRO A 41 8.90 16.94 -6.06
N GLN A 42 9.87 16.49 -5.26
CA GLN A 42 11.21 16.10 -5.70
C GLN A 42 11.33 14.61 -6.07
N GLY A 43 10.30 13.79 -5.83
CA GLY A 43 10.31 12.37 -6.17
C GLY A 43 9.40 11.50 -5.31
N SER A 44 9.52 10.20 -5.49
CA SER A 44 8.78 9.21 -4.72
C SER A 44 9.62 7.99 -4.38
N GLY A 45 9.21 7.26 -3.34
CA GLY A 45 9.82 6.02 -2.91
C GLY A 45 8.76 5.03 -2.41
N LEU A 46 8.98 3.75 -2.67
CA LEU A 46 8.10 2.66 -2.27
C LEU A 46 8.95 1.57 -1.61
N THR A 47 8.61 1.20 -0.38
CA THR A 47 9.27 0.11 0.36
C THR A 47 8.22 -0.76 1.05
N PRO A 48 8.43 -2.08 1.18
CA PRO A 48 7.63 -2.89 2.09
C PRO A 48 7.69 -2.32 3.50
N LEU A 49 6.55 -2.32 4.20
CA LEU A 49 6.50 -1.99 5.61
C LEU A 49 7.04 -3.19 6.41
N LEU A 50 7.92 -2.92 7.36
CA LEU A 50 8.52 -3.94 8.21
C LEU A 50 7.99 -3.86 9.64
N ASP A 51 7.85 -5.01 10.28
CA ASP A 51 7.55 -5.10 11.72
C ASP A 51 8.83 -4.93 12.58
N ALA A 52 8.68 -5.09 13.90
CA ALA A 52 9.78 -4.94 14.85
C ALA A 52 10.89 -6.01 14.70
N ASP A 53 10.60 -7.15 14.07
CA ASP A 53 11.56 -8.21 13.78
C ASP A 53 12.21 -8.05 12.39
N GLY A 54 11.85 -7.01 11.65
CA GLY A 54 12.31 -6.78 10.28
C GLY A 54 11.62 -7.64 9.23
N LYS A 55 10.48 -8.27 9.56
CA LYS A 55 9.69 -9.05 8.59
C LYS A 55 8.68 -8.16 7.88
N VAL A 56 8.31 -8.54 6.67
CA VAL A 56 7.30 -7.82 5.87
C VAL A 56 5.93 -7.93 6.53
N VAL A 57 5.26 -6.79 6.68
CA VAL A 57 3.88 -6.73 7.16
C VAL A 57 2.93 -7.14 6.03
N VAL A 58 2.11 -8.16 6.30
CA VAL A 58 1.11 -8.73 5.38
C VAL A 58 -0.27 -8.75 6.03
N ASP A 59 -1.26 -8.25 5.30
CA ASP A 59 -2.68 -8.42 5.63
C ASP A 59 -3.22 -9.72 5.01
N PRO A 60 -4.29 -10.31 5.57
CA PRO A 60 -4.99 -11.43 4.94
C PRO A 60 -5.48 -11.06 3.54
N VAL A 61 -5.32 -11.98 2.59
CA VAL A 61 -5.88 -11.84 1.24
C VAL A 61 -7.18 -12.64 1.16
N GLU A 62 -8.24 -12.06 0.59
CA GLU A 62 -9.50 -12.77 0.37
C GLU A 62 -9.26 -14.10 -0.36
N GLY A 63 -9.73 -15.21 0.23
CA GLY A 63 -9.59 -16.55 -0.35
C GLY A 63 -8.39 -17.37 0.13
N THR A 64 -7.64 -16.90 1.14
CA THR A 64 -6.50 -17.65 1.72
C THR A 64 -6.76 -18.32 3.08
N ASP A 65 -8.00 -18.32 3.57
CA ASP A 65 -8.42 -19.22 4.65
C ASP A 65 -8.87 -20.58 4.06
N GLN A 66 -7.89 -21.45 3.79
CA GLN A 66 -8.03 -22.91 3.76
C GLN A 66 -6.85 -23.57 4.47
#